data_AF-A0A955YIR9-F1
#
_entry.id   AF-A0A955YIR9-F1
#
_cell.length_a   1.000
_cell.length_b   1.000
_cell.length_c   1.000
_cell.angle_alpha   90.00
_cell.angle_beta   90.00
_cell.angle_gamma   90.00
#
_symmetry.space_group_name_H-M   'P 1'
#
loop_
_entity.id
_entity.type
_entity.pdbx_description
1 polymer ?
#
loop_
_entity_poly.entity_id
_entity_poly.type
_entity_poly.pdbx_seq_one_letter_code
_entity_poly.pdbx_strand_id
1 'polypeptide(L)'
;GVLRAYENTLRSDRHFVALDLEGRYRNRAAVGARVVVRSLHGVQVRERRIDNTHASGASQRLHFGVGTATSVDVSVRWPDGAESQHEGLRVDRVHLLRHPELAR
;
A
#
# COMPACT_ATOMS: atom_id res chain seq x y z
N GLY A 1 9.69 42.28 14.00
CA GLY A 1 10.13 40.90 14.28
C GLY A 1 9.72 40.04 13.12
N VAL A 2 10.67 39.48 12.38
CA VAL A 2 10.39 38.80 11.11
C VAL A 2 9.86 37.40 11.43
N LEU A 3 8.64 37.11 10.97
CA LEU A 3 8.11 35.74 10.96
C LEU A 3 9.10 34.86 10.19
N ARG A 4 9.74 33.93 10.90
CA ARG A 4 10.42 32.80 10.25
C ARG A 4 9.33 31.87 9.75
N ALA A 5 8.96 32.00 8.49
CA ALA A 5 8.27 30.92 7.80
C ALA A 5 9.22 29.71 7.87
N TYR A 6 8.81 28.66 8.59
CA TYR A 6 9.42 27.35 8.43
C TYR A 6 9.03 26.89 7.02
N GLU A 7 9.84 27.29 6.05
CA GLU A 7 9.85 26.65 4.76
C GLU A 7 10.24 25.19 5.02
N ASN A 8 9.29 24.28 4.87
CA ASN A 8 9.58 22.86 4.86
C ASN A 8 10.22 22.52 3.52
N THR A 9 11.45 23.00 3.28
CA THR A 9 12.32 22.62 2.16
C THR A 9 12.96 21.25 2.42
N LEU A 10 12.20 20.30 2.99
CA LEU A 10 12.51 18.90 2.80
C LEU A 10 12.27 18.64 1.30
N ARG A 11 13.34 18.67 0.49
CA ARG A 11 13.41 17.76 -0.66
C ARG A 11 13.05 16.40 -0.08
N SER A 12 11.79 16.00 -0.25
CA SER A 12 11.28 14.82 0.42
C SER A 12 11.78 13.62 -0.38
N ASP A 13 13.06 13.27 -0.20
CA ASP A 13 13.68 12.00 -0.60
C ASP A 13 13.08 10.81 0.19
N ARG A 14 11.85 10.98 0.67
CA ARG A 14 11.07 10.11 1.53
C ARG A 14 9.67 10.02 0.95
N HIS A 15 9.57 9.28 -0.15
CA HIS A 15 8.32 8.92 -0.76
C HIS A 15 7.67 7.75 -0.04
N PHE A 16 6.38 7.61 -0.22
CA PHE A 16 5.63 6.47 0.27
C PHE A 16 4.70 5.86 -0.76
N VAL A 17 4.24 4.65 -0.51
CA VAL A 17 3.07 4.08 -1.17
C VAL A 17 2.18 3.44 -0.13
N ALA A 18 0.89 3.69 -0.24
CA ALA A 18 -0.11 3.08 0.62
C ALA A 18 -1.05 2.22 -0.21
N LEU A 19 -1.39 1.05 0.29
CA LEU A 19 -2.21 0.07 -0.42
C LEU A 19 -3.41 -0.32 0.45
N ASP A 20 -4.60 -0.09 -0.08
CA ASP A 20 -5.84 -0.63 0.42
C ASP A 20 -6.19 -1.86 -0.43
N LEU A 21 -6.60 -2.95 0.22
CA LEU A 21 -6.94 -4.20 -0.46
C LEU A 21 -8.44 -4.46 -0.36
N GLU A 22 -9.05 -4.79 -1.50
CA GLU A 22 -10.45 -5.23 -1.58
C GLU A 22 -10.49 -6.68 -2.08
N GLY A 23 -10.72 -7.58 -1.13
CA GLY A 23 -10.87 -9.00 -1.38
C GLY A 23 -12.29 -9.38 -1.83
N ARG A 24 -12.51 -10.67 -2.10
CA ARG A 24 -13.79 -11.18 -2.61
C ARG A 24 -14.74 -11.71 -1.51
N TYR A 25 -16.04 -11.67 -1.78
CA TYR A 25 -17.12 -12.31 -1.01
C TYR A 25 -17.01 -12.15 0.52
N ARG A 26 -16.81 -13.27 1.24
CA ARG A 26 -16.77 -13.36 2.71
C ARG A 26 -15.45 -12.85 3.30
N ASN A 27 -14.46 -12.49 2.48
CA ASN A 27 -13.18 -11.91 2.90
C ASN A 27 -12.88 -10.60 2.14
N ARG A 28 -13.79 -9.62 2.22
CA ARG A 28 -13.61 -8.30 1.57
C ARG A 28 -12.39 -7.53 2.08
N ALA A 29 -11.97 -7.78 3.32
CA ALA A 29 -10.80 -7.15 3.91
C ALA A 29 -9.47 -7.78 3.44
N ALA A 30 -9.52 -8.81 2.59
CA ALA A 30 -8.35 -9.53 2.07
C ALA A 30 -7.42 -10.05 3.17
N VAL A 31 -7.97 -10.48 4.31
CA VAL A 31 -7.21 -10.98 5.46
C VAL A 31 -6.42 -12.22 5.04
N GLY A 32 -5.11 -12.21 5.33
CA GLY A 32 -4.15 -13.21 4.89
C GLY A 32 -3.46 -12.89 3.56
N ALA A 33 -3.82 -11.80 2.88
CA ALA A 33 -3.16 -11.42 1.63
C ALA A 33 -1.70 -10.99 1.89
N ARG A 34 -0.78 -11.50 1.08
CA ARG A 34 0.64 -11.16 1.14
C ARG A 34 0.98 -10.19 0.01
N VAL A 35 1.42 -8.99 0.39
CA VAL A 35 1.78 -7.91 -0.52
C VAL A 35 3.30 -7.77 -0.57
N VAL A 36 3.82 -7.73 -1.79
CA VAL A 36 5.24 -7.52 -2.11
C VAL A 36 5.34 -6.22 -2.88
N VAL A 37 6.08 -5.25 -2.35
CA VAL A 37 6.39 -3.97 -3.01
C VAL A 37 7.86 -3.99 -3.42
N ARG A 38 8.13 -3.80 -4.71
CA ARG A 38 9.46 -3.66 -5.29
C ARG A 38 9.67 -2.21 -5.70
N SER A 39 10.83 -1.68 -5.34
CA SER A 39 11.24 -0.31 -5.66
C SER A 39 12.73 -0.30 -6.00
N LEU A 40 13.25 0.84 -6.46
CA LEU A 40 14.68 1.04 -6.67
C LEU A 40 15.51 0.80 -5.39
N HIS A 41 14.91 0.91 -4.21
CA HIS A 41 15.55 0.71 -2.90
C HIS A 41 15.44 -0.72 -2.37
N GLY A 42 14.82 -1.63 -3.14
CA GLY A 42 14.68 -3.04 -2.79
C GLY A 42 13.23 -3.50 -2.61
N VAL A 43 13.08 -4.64 -1.95
CA VAL A 43 11.81 -5.38 -1.81
C VAL A 43 11.32 -5.32 -0.37
N GLN A 44 10.07 -4.93 -0.19
CA GLN A 44 9.37 -4.97 1.09
C GLN A 44 8.17 -5.91 1.01
N VAL A 45 7.91 -6.65 2.08
CA VAL A 45 6.80 -7.60 2.14
C VAL A 45 5.98 -7.31 3.39
N ARG A 46 4.66 -7.22 3.23
CA ARG A 46 3.71 -7.12 4.35
C ARG A 46 2.53 -8.05 4.12
N GLU A 47 2.03 -8.60 5.20
CA GLU A 47 0.82 -9.42 5.19
C GLU A 47 -0.34 -8.63 5.79
N ARG A 48 -1.52 -8.85 5.21
CA ARG A 48 -2.77 -8.30 5.72
C ARG A 48 -3.24 -9.11 6.93
N ARG A 49 -3.10 -8.54 8.12
CA ARG A 49 -3.54 -9.15 9.38
C ARG A 49 -4.68 -8.36 9.98
N ILE A 50 -5.62 -9.03 10.65
CA ILE A 50 -6.63 -8.34 11.48
C ILE A 50 -5.93 -7.94 12.78
N ASP A 51 -5.90 -6.65 13.06
CA ASP A 51 -5.52 -6.16 14.38
C ASP A 51 -6.81 -6.03 15.19
N ASN A 52 -6.85 -6.59 16.41
CA ASN A 52 -8.03 -6.63 17.28
C ASN A 52 -8.44 -5.26 17.85
N THR A 53 -7.98 -4.17 17.26
CA THR A 53 -8.08 -2.81 17.78
C THR A 53 -9.12 -2.05 16.95
N HIS A 54 -10.35 -2.03 17.47
CA HIS A 54 -11.51 -1.22 17.07
C HIS A 54 -12.40 -1.75 15.93
N ALA A 55 -13.54 -2.28 16.37
CA ALA A 55 -14.75 -2.47 15.60
C ALA A 55 -15.16 -1.18 14.90
N SER A 56 -15.27 -1.24 13.56
CA SER A 56 -16.15 -0.48 12.66
C SER A 56 -15.43 -0.22 11.33
N GLY A 57 -15.55 -1.15 10.38
CA GLY A 57 -15.33 -0.89 8.94
C GLY A 57 -13.88 -0.71 8.47
N ALA A 58 -12.88 -1.15 9.22
CA ALA A 58 -11.47 -0.78 9.01
C ALA A 58 -10.87 -1.30 7.69
N SER A 59 -10.75 -0.40 6.71
CA SER A 59 -9.66 -0.43 5.75
C SER A 59 -8.34 -0.28 6.52
N GLN A 60 -7.79 -1.38 7.06
CA GLN A 60 -6.38 -1.32 7.48
C GLN A 60 -5.60 -0.94 6.21
N ARG A 61 -4.61 -0.09 6.30
CA ARG A 61 -3.90 0.42 5.13
C ARG A 61 -2.48 -0.08 5.21
N LEU A 62 -1.97 -0.68 4.15
CA LEU A 62 -0.58 -1.15 4.12
C LEU A 62 0.31 -0.03 3.62
N HIS A 63 1.11 0.55 4.51
CA HIS A 63 1.98 1.67 4.20
C HIS A 63 3.44 1.20 4.04
N PHE A 64 4.09 1.64 2.97
CA PHE A 64 5.49 1.34 2.66
C PHE A 64 6.23 2.66 2.41
N GLY A 65 7.36 2.86 3.06
CA GLY A 65 8.27 3.97 2.73
C GLY A 65 9.23 3.51 1.64
N VAL A 66 9.42 4.29 0.58
CA VAL A 66 10.15 3.86 -0.63
C VAL A 66 11.30 4.79 -1.00
N GLY A 67 11.74 5.63 -0.07
CA GLY A 67 12.90 6.49 -0.22
C GLY A 67 12.72 7.45 -1.41
N THR A 68 13.68 7.48 -2.32
CA THR A 68 13.65 8.33 -3.52
C THR A 68 12.95 7.69 -4.73
N ALA A 69 12.35 6.50 -4.59
CA ALA A 69 11.63 5.89 -5.70
C ALA A 69 10.40 6.72 -6.07
N THR A 70 10.18 6.94 -7.36
CA THR A 70 9.02 7.67 -7.91
C THR A 70 7.89 6.75 -8.35
N SER A 71 8.18 5.45 -8.47
CA SER A 71 7.22 4.38 -8.75
C SER A 71 7.63 3.07 -8.08
N VAL A 72 6.66 2.18 -7.93
CA VAL A 72 6.85 0.85 -7.37
C VAL A 72 6.08 -0.20 -8.16
N ASP A 73 6.56 -1.43 -8.11
CA ASP A 73 5.83 -2.59 -8.61
C ASP A 73 5.29 -3.38 -7.42
N VAL A 74 4.02 -3.78 -7.51
CA VAL A 74 3.31 -4.44 -6.43
C VAL A 74 2.78 -5.78 -6.90
N SER A 75 3.10 -6.84 -6.16
CA SER A 75 2.49 -8.15 -6.32
C SER A 75 1.66 -8.47 -5.08
N VAL A 76 0.43 -8.91 -5.27
CA VAL A 76 -0.45 -9.36 -4.18
C VAL A 76 -0.77 -10.83 -4.39
N ARG A 77 -0.41 -11.67 -3.41
CA ARG A 77 -0.91 -13.02 -3.30
C ARG A 77 -2.10 -13.02 -2.36
N TRP A 78 -3.27 -13.33 -2.91
CA TRP A 78 -4.54 -13.31 -2.21
C TRP A 78 -4.73 -14.57 -1.35
N PRO A 79 -5.60 -14.54 -0.34
CA PRO A 79 -5.76 -15.64 0.62
C PRO A 79 -6.26 -16.96 0.00
N ASP A 80 -6.95 -16.86 -1.12
CA ASP A 80 -7.45 -17.98 -1.92
C ASP A 80 -6.42 -18.53 -2.91
N GLY A 81 -5.22 -17.95 -2.95
CA GLY A 81 -4.15 -18.34 -3.86
C GLY A 81 -4.12 -17.59 -5.19
N ALA A 82 -5.10 -16.72 -5.47
CA ALA A 82 -5.03 -15.84 -6.62
C ALA A 82 -3.85 -14.86 -6.51
N GLU A 83 -3.36 -14.36 -7.63
CA GLU A 83 -2.27 -13.39 -7.67
C GLU A 83 -2.64 -12.20 -8.56
N SER A 84 -2.28 -10.99 -8.14
CA SER A 84 -2.37 -9.79 -8.97
C SER A 84 -1.05 -9.04 -9.00
N GLN A 85 -0.76 -8.41 -10.13
CA GLN A 85 0.46 -7.63 -10.33
C GLN A 85 0.09 -6.23 -10.83
N HIS A 86 0.76 -5.22 -10.29
CA HIS A 86 0.53 -3.81 -10.58
C HIS A 86 1.88 -3.12 -10.72
N GLU A 87 2.24 -2.76 -11.95
CA GLU A 87 3.54 -2.17 -12.26
C GLU A 87 3.46 -0.65 -12.30
N GLY A 88 4.57 0.02 -11.96
CA GLY A 88 4.70 1.47 -12.12
C GLY A 88 3.71 2.29 -11.29
N LEU A 89 3.24 1.78 -10.16
CA LEU A 89 2.35 2.52 -9.27
C LEU A 89 3.06 3.76 -8.74
N ARG A 90 2.44 4.94 -8.94
CA ARG A 90 3.00 6.21 -8.46
C ARG A 90 3.05 6.26 -6.94
N VAL A 91 4.13 6.83 -6.43
CA VAL A 91 4.29 7.09 -5.00
C VAL A 91 3.49 8.30 -4.53
N ASP A 92 3.54 8.56 -3.22
CA ASP A 92 2.87 9.62 -2.46
C ASP A 92 1.34 9.59 -2.55
N ARG A 93 0.78 8.39 -2.68
CA ARG A 93 -0.66 8.17 -2.72
C ARG A 93 -1.08 6.78 -2.24
N VAL A 94 -2.39 6.65 -2.13
CA VAL A 94 -3.08 5.41 -1.81
C VAL A 94 -3.58 4.76 -3.10
N HIS A 95 -3.32 3.47 -3.27
CA HIS A 95 -3.90 2.65 -4.35
C HIS A 95 -4.87 1.64 -3.76
N LEU A 96 -6.05 1.54 -4.36
CA LEU A 96 -6.99 0.46 -4.08
C LEU A 96 -6.70 -0.70 -5.03
N LEU A 97 -6.19 -1.80 -4.49
CA LEU A 97 -5.95 -3.03 -5.23
C LEU A 97 -7.11 -3.98 -4.98
N ARG A 98 -7.76 -4.40 -6.07
CA ARG A 98 -8.90 -5.31 -6.03
C ARG A 98 -8.48 -6.71 -6.37
N HIS A 99 -9.17 -7.68 -5.78
CA HIS A 99 -9.08 -9.07 -6.19
C HIS A 99 -9.29 -9.19 -7.71
N PRO A 100 -8.52 -10.02 -8.45
CA PRO A 100 -8.61 -10.13 -9.91
C PRO A 100 -10.03 -10.33 -10.45
N GLU A 101 -10.84 -11.14 -9.78
CA GLU A 101 -12.24 -11.40 -10.17
C GLU A 101 -13.16 -10.16 -10.06
N LEU A 102 -12.78 -9.16 -9.27
CA LEU A 102 -13.51 -7.90 -9.10
C LEU A 102 -13.05 -6.81 -10.07
N ALA A 103 -11.93 -7.01 -10.77
CA ALA A 103 -11.34 -6.00 -11.66
C ALA A 103 -12.01 -5.93 -13.06
N ARG A 104 -13.31 -6.25 -13.14
CA ARG A 104 -14.11 -6.16 -14.39
C ARG A 104 -14.46 -4.73 -14.77
#